data_AF-A0A437MXQ5-F1
#
_entry.id   AF-A0A437MXQ5-F1
#
_cell.length_a   1.000
_cell.length_b   1.000
_cell.length_c   1.000
_cell.angle_alpha   90.00
_cell.angle_beta   90.00
_cell.angle_gamma   90.00
#
_symmetry.space_group_name_H-M   'P 1'
#
loop_
_entity.id
_entity.type
_entity.pdbx_description
1 polymer ?
#
loop_
_entity_poly.entity_id
_entity_poly.type
_entity_poly.pdbx_seq_one_letter_code
_entity_poly.pdbx_strand_id
1 'polypeptide(L)' 'MNLNERNPNWGLYSHDGTVIPLSALTAASIEYVNYSITQLENMLQENIVTEQYEKCAGIRDELSRRGM' A
#
# COMPACT_ATOMS: atom_id res chain seq x y z
N MET A 1 23.80 -20.86 8.80
CA MET A 1 22.89 -19.90 8.17
C MET A 1 22.67 -18.77 9.14
N ASN A 2 23.01 -17.54 8.76
CA ASN A 2 22.88 -16.37 9.61
C ASN A 2 21.44 -15.86 9.50
N LEU A 3 20.62 -16.04 10.54
CA LEU A 3 19.19 -15.68 10.54
C LEU A 3 18.93 -14.16 10.44
N ASN A 4 19.99 -13.35 10.48
CA ASN A 4 19.92 -11.88 10.42
C ASN A 4 20.13 -11.30 9.02
N GLU A 5 20.39 -12.11 7.99
CA GLU A 5 20.40 -11.61 6.61
C GLU A 5 18.96 -11.38 6.14
N ARG A 6 18.49 -10.14 6.26
CA ARG A 6 17.25 -9.69 5.59
C ARG A 6 17.47 -9.80 4.09
N ASN A 7 16.89 -10.82 3.47
CA ASN A 7 16.97 -11.02 2.03
C ASN A 7 16.17 -9.90 1.33
N PRO A 8 16.81 -8.98 0.60
CA PRO A 8 16.14 -7.81 0.02
C PRO A 8 15.15 -8.18 -1.10
N ASN A 9 15.14 -9.43 -1.54
CA ASN A 9 14.26 -9.91 -2.61
C ASN A 9 12.87 -10.37 -2.13
N TRP A 10 12.56 -10.26 -0.83
CA TRP A 10 11.25 -10.63 -0.30
C TRP A 10 10.33 -9.41 -0.30
N GLY A 11 9.16 -9.57 -0.90
CA GLY A 11 8.20 -8.50 -1.08
C GLY A 11 6.83 -9.00 -1.53
N LEU A 12 5.85 -8.11 -1.55
CA LEU A 12 4.54 -8.35 -2.14
C LEU A 12 4.51 -7.82 -3.57
N TYR A 13 3.74 -8.47 -4.43
CA TYR A 13 3.43 -7.92 -5.74
C TYR A 13 2.30 -6.90 -5.61
N SER A 14 2.56 -5.68 -6.04
CA SER A 14 1.54 -4.67 -6.32
C SER A 14 0.59 -5.17 -7.41
N HIS A 15 -0.57 -4.50 -7.52
CA HIS A 15 -1.50 -4.68 -8.64
C HIS A 15 -0.86 -4.52 -10.03
N ASP A 16 0.16 -3.68 -10.18
CA ASP A 16 0.89 -3.46 -11.44
C ASP A 16 2.06 -4.44 -11.67
N GLY A 17 2.24 -5.43 -10.79
CA GLY A 17 3.34 -6.39 -10.84
C GLY A 17 4.66 -5.89 -10.25
N THR A 18 4.71 -4.66 -9.72
CA THR A 18 5.89 -4.14 -9.02
C THR A 18 6.10 -4.90 -7.71
N VAL A 19 7.36 -5.26 -7.41
CA VAL A 19 7.70 -5.87 -6.13
C VAL A 19 7.89 -4.79 -5.08
N ILE A 20 7.11 -4.86 -4.01
CA ILE A 20 7.21 -3.98 -2.85
C ILE A 20 8.02 -4.69 -1.77
N PRO A 21 9.18 -4.16 -1.37
CA PRO A 21 10.00 -4.79 -0.34
C PRO A 21 9.26 -4.84 1.00
N LEU A 22 9.43 -5.92 1.76
CA LEU A 22 8.79 -6.09 3.08
C LEU A 22 9.10 -4.95 4.05
N SER A 23 10.27 -4.31 3.92
CA SER A 23 10.66 -3.16 4.75
C SER A 23 9.84 -1.90 4.48
N ALA A 24 9.17 -1.81 3.33
CA ALA A 24 8.30 -0.69 2.96
C ALA A 24 6.83 -0.96 3.26
N LEU A 25 6.49 -2.15 3.78
CA LEU A 25 5.11 -2.51 4.13
C LEU A 25 4.79 -2.11 5.57
N THR A 26 3.67 -1.41 5.72
CA THR A 26 2.98 -1.19 6.98
C THR A 26 1.71 -2.04 7.03
N ALA A 27 1.14 -2.25 8.21
CA ALA A 27 -0.14 -2.97 8.32
C ALA A 27 -1.24 -2.34 7.45
N ALA A 28 -1.26 -1.01 7.36
CA ALA A 28 -2.18 -0.26 6.51
C ALA A 28 -1.87 -0.42 5.01
N SER A 29 -0.60 -0.41 4.60
CA SER A 29 -0.25 -0.53 3.17
C SER A 29 -0.57 -1.92 2.60
N ILE A 30 -0.55 -2.97 3.43
CA ILE A 30 -0.90 -4.34 3.02
C ILE A 30 -2.35 -4.40 2.54
N GLU A 31 -3.26 -3.68 3.20
CA GLU A 31 -4.67 -3.62 2.81
C GLU A 31 -4.81 -3.06 1.40
N TYR A 32 -4.05 -2.01 1.07
CA TYR A 32 -4.22 -1.25 -0.17
C TYR A 32 -3.34 -1.73 -1.34
N VAL A 33 -2.41 -2.65 -1.07
CA VAL A 33 -1.39 -3.08 -2.03
C VAL A 33 -1.93 -3.71 -3.31
N ASN A 34 -3.04 -4.44 -3.19
CA ASN A 34 -3.63 -5.20 -4.29
C ASN A 34 -4.61 -4.40 -5.15
N TYR A 35 -4.86 -3.13 -4.79
CA TYR A 35 -5.75 -2.25 -5.54
C TYR A 35 -4.99 -1.47 -6.61
N SER A 36 -5.65 -1.18 -7.72
CA SER A 36 -5.15 -0.23 -8.73
C SER A 36 -5.26 1.21 -8.24
N ILE A 37 -4.55 2.14 -8.88
CA ILE A 37 -4.63 3.57 -8.53
C ILE A 37 -6.06 4.09 -8.61
N THR A 38 -6.77 3.79 -9.70
CA THR A 38 -8.17 4.21 -9.88
C THR A 38 -9.09 3.63 -8.80
N GLN A 39 -8.85 2.39 -8.36
CA GLN A 39 -9.60 1.81 -7.25
C GLN A 39 -9.32 2.56 -5.93
N LEU A 40 -8.06 2.89 -5.66
CA LEU A 40 -7.66 3.67 -4.50
C LEU A 40 -8.27 5.08 -4.51
N GLU A 41 -8.29 5.75 -5.66
CA GLU A 41 -8.93 7.06 -5.82
C GLU A 41 -10.43 7.00 -5.56
N ASN A 42 -11.12 5.99 -6.11
CA ASN A 42 -12.55 5.78 -5.87
C ASN A 42 -12.83 5.51 -4.39
N MET A 43 -12.06 4.60 -3.77
CA MET A 43 -12.16 4.30 -2.34
C MET A 43 -11.88 5.55 -1.50
N LEU A 44 -10.91 6.39 -1.88
CA LEU A 44 -10.63 7.63 -1.18
C LEU A 44 -11.84 8.57 -1.20
N GLN A 45 -12.48 8.74 -2.36
CA GLN A 45 -13.69 9.57 -2.46
C GLN A 45 -14.85 9.02 -1.62
N GLU A 46 -15.09 7.71 -1.65
CA GLU A 46 -16.12 7.05 -0.84
C GLU A 46 -15.87 7.24 0.67
N ASN A 47 -14.62 7.09 1.11
CA ASN A 47 -14.25 7.27 2.51
C ASN A 47 -14.30 8.74 2.94
N ILE A 48 -14.04 9.71 2.05
CA ILE A 48 -14.24 11.14 2.32
C ILE A 48 -15.72 11.45 2.55
N VAL A 49 -16.61 10.95 1.69
CA VAL A 49 -18.07 11.16 1.79
C VAL A 49 -18.64 10.55 3.07
N THR A 50 -18.06 9.44 3.52
CA THR A 50 -18.48 8.73 4.73
C THR A 50 -17.68 9.13 5.98
N GLU A 51 -16.87 10.19 5.90
CA GLU A 51 -16.08 10.77 6.99
C GLU A 51 -15.10 9.78 7.67
N GLN A 52 -14.65 8.77 6.94
CA GLN A 52 -13.71 7.73 7.40
C GLN A 52 -12.25 8.17 7.25
N TYR A 53 -11.87 9.26 7.94
CA TYR A 53 -10.57 9.91 7.72
C TYR A 53 -9.34 9.05 8.03
N GLU A 54 -9.43 8.11 8.97
CA GLU A 54 -8.34 7.16 9.25
C GLU A 54 -8.05 6.27 8.04
N LYS A 55 -9.10 5.81 7.34
CA LYS A 55 -8.94 5.04 6.10
C LYS A 55 -8.41 5.91 4.96
N CYS A 56 -8.86 7.16 4.88
CA CYS A 56 -8.34 8.11 3.91
C CYS A 56 -6.82 8.31 4.05
N ALA A 57 -6.29 8.33 5.28
CA ALA A 57 -4.85 8.45 5.52
C ALA A 57 -4.08 7.26 4.94
N GLY A 58 -4.53 6.03 5.22
CA GLY A 58 -3.88 4.83 4.69
C GLY A 58 -3.91 4.73 3.16
N ILE A 59 -5.04 5.10 2.54
CA ILE A 59 -5.17 5.14 1.07
C ILE A 59 -4.25 6.22 0.47
N ARG A 60 -4.18 7.40 1.09
CA ARG A 60 -3.29 8.48 0.65
C ARG A 60 -1.82 8.08 0.74
N ASP A 61 -1.41 7.45 1.83
CA ASP A 61 -0.03 7.01 2.00
C ASP A 61 0.36 6.01 0.90
N GLU A 62 -0.55 5.11 0.55
CA GLU A 62 -0.35 4.17 -0.55
C GLU A 62 -0.28 4.86 -1.93
N LEU A 63 -1.14 5.85 -2.19
CA LEU A 63 -1.08 6.65 -3.42
C LEU A 63 0.24 7.43 -3.53
N SER A 64 0.66 8.10 -2.45
CA SER A 64 1.92 8.84 -2.40
C SER A 64 3.13 7.93 -2.55
N ARG A 65 3.08 6.70 -2.00
CA ARG A 65 4.13 5.69 -2.19
C ARG A 65 4.28 5.29 -3.66
N ARG A 66 3.19 5.33 -4.44
CA ARG A 66 3.18 5.04 -5.88
C ARG A 66 3.52 6.27 -6.76
N GLY A 67 3.75 7.43 -6.15
CA GLY A 67 4.12 8.66 -6.85
C GLY A 67 2.93 9.43 -7.44
N MET A 68 1.72 9.20 -6.91
CA MET A 68 0.52 10.00 -7.21
C MET A 68 0.31 11.11 -6.19
#